data_AF-A0A2D7AL09-F1
#
_entry.id   AF-A0A2D7AL09-F1
#
_cell.length_a   1.000
_cell.length_b   1.000
_cell.length_c   1.000
_cell.angle_alpha   90.00
_cell.angle_beta   90.00
_cell.angle_gamma   90.00
#
_symmetry.space_group_name_H-M   'P 1'
#
loop_
_entity.id
_entity.type
_entity.pdbx_description
1 polymer ?
#
loop_
_entity_poly.entity_id
_entity_poly.type
_entity_poly.pdbx_seq_one_letter_code
_entity_poly.pdbx_strand_id
1 'polypeptide(L)'
;MVSFGEDRLEPLFKVGLRPLNLSQWFEPDDDLSAYRAEKDRLTASEGALVFRAEPGTEAAQAEVRALLVENLARYHPSIALPKDSGGPDLLEAARCVQEDLVLMRLDPDADPARWRMVAASLHFPSSWKLAEKFSRPLDEIHDNVPGFGPKTRNAGLMARIFDGLKVEQPVQRMNWTLYPTPVLHHPYSARDRGANPDRHSLDAESFIRVERQTLRKLPLSGDILFTIRIYIDPIAALSRYPETLAALKTNLQALTPAERDYKGLRKAFDSVMSVIEGLEAPGGGAGDAAEP
;
A
#
# COMPACT_ATOMS: atom_id res chain seq x y z
N MET A 1 -14.08 -8.85 -2.27
CA MET A 1 -13.55 -9.73 -1.20
C MET A 1 -12.26 -10.33 -1.70
N VAL A 2 -11.14 -10.07 -1.03
CA VAL A 2 -9.87 -10.63 -1.48
C VAL A 2 -9.87 -12.14 -1.29
N SER A 3 -9.49 -12.86 -2.34
CA SER A 3 -9.02 -14.23 -2.17
C SER A 3 -7.70 -14.14 -1.40
N PHE A 4 -7.76 -14.38 -0.08
CA PHE A 4 -6.57 -14.47 0.75
C PHE A 4 -5.83 -15.77 0.41
N GLY A 5 -4.89 -15.69 -0.53
CA GLY A 5 -3.86 -16.71 -0.69
C GLY A 5 -2.75 -16.51 0.35
N GLU A 6 -1.98 -17.56 0.66
CA GLU A 6 -0.85 -17.52 1.61
C GLU A 6 0.11 -16.34 1.34
N ASP A 7 0.24 -15.94 0.08
CA ASP A 7 1.11 -14.87 -0.39
C ASP A 7 0.72 -13.47 0.09
N ARG A 8 -0.51 -13.26 0.58
CA ARG A 8 -1.01 -11.96 1.04
C ARG A 8 -0.51 -11.58 2.45
N LEU A 9 -0.03 -12.55 3.23
CA LEU A 9 0.45 -12.35 4.61
C LEU A 9 1.95 -12.62 4.77
N GLU A 10 2.75 -11.90 4.00
CA GLU A 10 4.20 -11.91 4.16
C GLU A 10 4.62 -11.41 5.56
N PRO A 11 5.75 -11.89 6.10
CA PRO A 11 6.28 -11.38 7.36
C PRO A 11 6.52 -9.87 7.31
N LEU A 12 5.99 -9.14 8.30
CA LEU A 12 6.20 -7.71 8.44
C LEU A 12 7.68 -7.39 8.76
N PHE A 13 8.11 -6.18 8.40
CA PHE A 13 9.46 -5.66 8.67
C PHE A 13 10.61 -6.49 8.05
N LYS A 14 10.29 -7.36 7.10
CA LYS A 14 11.26 -8.04 6.23
C LYS A 14 11.15 -7.49 4.81
N VAL A 15 12.30 -7.34 4.16
CA VAL A 15 12.37 -7.01 2.73
C VAL A 15 12.23 -8.32 1.95
N GLY A 16 10.99 -8.80 1.81
CA GLY A 16 10.62 -9.84 0.86
C GLY A 16 10.24 -9.21 -0.46
N LEU A 17 10.85 -9.64 -1.56
CA LEU A 17 10.49 -9.22 -2.92
C LEU A 17 10.28 -10.46 -3.76
N ARG A 18 9.26 -10.41 -4.61
CA ARG A 18 8.98 -11.43 -5.61
C ARG A 18 8.98 -10.79 -7.00
N PRO A 19 9.35 -11.52 -8.05
CA PRO A 19 9.15 -11.05 -9.41
C PRO A 19 7.67 -10.67 -9.65
N LEU A 20 7.45 -9.58 -10.37
CA LEU A 20 6.13 -9.17 -10.83
C LEU A 20 5.91 -9.64 -12.27
N ASN A 21 4.84 -10.39 -12.51
CA ASN A 21 4.33 -10.59 -13.86
C ASN A 21 3.54 -9.35 -14.30
N LEU A 22 3.91 -8.72 -15.41
CA LEU A 22 3.24 -7.50 -15.88
C LEU A 22 1.78 -7.71 -16.29
N SER A 23 1.35 -8.94 -16.60
CA SER A 23 -0.08 -9.24 -16.78
C SER A 23 -0.91 -9.10 -15.50
N GLN A 24 -0.23 -9.06 -14.35
CA GLN A 24 -0.79 -8.85 -13.02
C GLN A 24 -0.32 -7.53 -12.43
N TRP A 25 0.19 -6.59 -13.24
CA TRP A 25 0.70 -5.32 -12.70
C TRP A 25 -0.40 -4.58 -11.92
N PHE A 26 -1.59 -4.53 -12.51
CA PHE A 26 -2.81 -4.08 -11.85
C PHE A 26 -3.73 -5.28 -11.61
N GLU A 27 -4.44 -5.25 -10.49
CA GLU A 27 -5.39 -6.30 -10.10
C GLU A 27 -6.77 -5.65 -9.87
N PRO A 28 -7.40 -5.11 -10.93
CA PRO A 28 -8.70 -4.48 -10.83
C PRO A 28 -9.76 -5.52 -10.44
N ASP A 29 -10.62 -5.15 -9.49
CA ASP A 29 -11.73 -5.97 -9.00
C ASP A 29 -13.07 -5.22 -9.07
N ASP A 30 -14.11 -5.83 -8.51
CA ASP A 30 -15.48 -5.30 -8.52
C ASP A 30 -15.60 -3.94 -7.80
N ASP A 31 -14.65 -3.61 -6.90
CA ASP A 31 -14.63 -2.35 -6.15
C ASP A 31 -13.95 -1.21 -6.92
N LEU A 32 -13.48 -1.44 -8.16
CA LEU A 32 -12.79 -0.44 -8.99
C LEU A 32 -13.58 0.88 -9.08
N SER A 33 -14.90 0.81 -9.30
CA SER A 33 -15.72 2.02 -9.42
C SER A 33 -15.75 2.85 -8.13
N ALA A 34 -15.85 2.18 -6.98
CA ALA A 34 -15.88 2.84 -5.67
C ALA A 34 -14.53 3.49 -5.34
N TYR A 35 -13.42 2.80 -5.62
CA TYR A 35 -12.08 3.34 -5.44
C TYR A 35 -11.83 4.56 -6.31
N ARG A 36 -12.25 4.52 -7.59
CA ARG A 36 -12.11 5.67 -8.50
C ARG A 36 -12.97 6.85 -8.06
N ALA A 37 -14.20 6.60 -7.62
CA ALA A 37 -15.08 7.64 -7.09
C ALA A 37 -14.50 8.31 -5.84
N GLU A 38 -13.92 7.51 -4.93
CA GLU A 38 -13.27 8.05 -3.73
C GLU A 38 -12.01 8.85 -4.07
N LYS A 39 -11.22 8.43 -5.07
CA LYS A 39 -10.10 9.23 -5.57
C LYS A 39 -10.56 10.57 -6.13
N ASP A 40 -11.62 10.58 -6.94
CA ASP A 40 -12.17 11.82 -7.51
C ASP A 40 -12.67 12.75 -6.39
N ARG A 41 -13.36 12.20 -5.37
CA ARG A 41 -13.82 12.95 -4.19
C ARG A 41 -12.64 13.56 -3.41
N LEU A 42 -11.63 12.75 -3.09
CA LEU A 42 -10.44 13.17 -2.33
C LEU A 42 -9.59 14.17 -3.11
N THR A 43 -9.44 14.00 -4.43
CA THR A 43 -8.77 15.00 -5.26
C THR A 43 -9.49 16.35 -5.19
N ALA A 44 -10.82 16.35 -5.24
CA ALA A 44 -11.61 17.57 -5.15
C ALA A 44 -11.57 18.23 -3.75
N SER A 45 -11.58 17.45 -2.67
CA SER A 45 -11.61 17.99 -1.30
C SER A 45 -10.23 18.28 -0.70
N GLU A 46 -9.23 17.44 -0.98
CA GLU A 46 -7.93 17.45 -0.31
C GLU A 46 -6.80 18.06 -1.16
N GLY A 47 -6.95 18.08 -2.49
CA GLY A 47 -6.00 18.69 -3.43
C GLY A 47 -4.53 18.30 -3.18
N ALA A 48 -3.72 19.27 -2.73
CA ALA A 48 -2.28 19.10 -2.50
C ALA A 48 -1.91 18.14 -1.36
N LEU A 49 -2.89 17.65 -0.59
CA LEU A 49 -2.68 16.60 0.42
C LEU A 49 -2.60 15.21 -0.21
N VAL A 50 -3.28 14.98 -1.34
CA VAL A 50 -3.30 13.69 -2.05
C VAL A 50 -2.48 13.71 -3.34
N PHE A 51 -2.19 14.88 -3.90
CA PHE A 51 -1.36 14.99 -5.10
C PHE A 51 -0.25 16.02 -4.95
N ARG A 52 0.99 15.64 -5.29
CA ARG A 52 2.14 16.55 -5.41
C ARG A 52 3.07 16.10 -6.52
N ALA A 53 3.69 17.05 -7.22
CA ALA A 53 4.72 16.78 -8.21
C ALA A 53 5.76 17.92 -8.23
N GLU A 54 7.04 17.58 -8.31
CA GLU A 54 8.12 18.52 -8.58
C GLU A 54 8.09 18.93 -10.07
N PRO A 55 8.44 20.19 -10.42
CA PRO A 55 8.64 20.59 -11.81
C PRO A 55 9.68 19.69 -12.51
N GLY A 56 9.53 19.44 -13.80
CA GLY A 56 10.45 18.58 -14.56
C GLY A 56 10.18 17.09 -14.40
N THR A 57 9.03 16.72 -13.84
CA THR A 57 8.57 15.31 -13.75
C THR A 57 7.54 14.97 -14.83
N GLU A 58 7.07 15.94 -15.61
CA GLU A 58 5.93 15.82 -16.55
C GLU A 58 6.14 14.68 -17.56
N ALA A 59 7.33 14.56 -18.14
CA ALA A 59 7.63 13.49 -19.10
C ALA A 59 7.56 12.08 -18.48
N ALA A 60 8.00 11.92 -17.24
CA ALA A 60 7.93 10.64 -16.52
C ALA A 60 6.48 10.33 -16.10
N GLN A 61 5.70 11.35 -15.73
CA GLN A 61 4.27 11.17 -15.46
C GLN A 61 3.50 10.73 -16.71
N ALA A 62 3.79 11.34 -17.88
CA ALA A 62 3.21 10.94 -19.16
C ALA A 62 3.60 9.50 -19.53
N GLU A 63 4.85 9.10 -19.29
CA GLU A 63 5.30 7.72 -19.46
C GLU A 63 4.53 6.74 -18.57
N VAL A 64 4.33 7.06 -17.28
CA VAL A 64 3.52 6.25 -16.36
C VAL A 64 2.12 6.04 -16.92
N ARG A 65 1.47 7.13 -17.35
CA ARG A 65 0.12 7.06 -17.92
C ARG A 65 0.07 6.18 -19.16
N ALA A 66 1.02 6.35 -20.09
CA ALA A 66 1.07 5.55 -21.32
C ALA A 66 1.24 4.05 -21.02
N LEU A 67 2.19 3.69 -20.15
CA LEU A 67 2.46 2.30 -19.78
C LEU A 67 1.28 1.66 -19.03
N LEU A 68 0.62 2.42 -18.16
CA LEU A 68 -0.55 1.96 -17.42
C LEU A 68 -1.72 1.71 -18.37
N VAL A 69 -2.02 2.67 -19.25
CA VAL A 69 -3.10 2.54 -20.24
C VAL A 69 -2.86 1.37 -21.19
N GLU A 70 -1.63 1.21 -21.69
CA GLU A 70 -1.27 0.04 -22.52
C GLU A 70 -1.49 -1.28 -21.76
N ASN A 71 -1.07 -1.34 -20.49
CA ASN A 71 -1.22 -2.53 -19.66
C ASN A 71 -2.70 -2.89 -19.47
N LEU A 72 -3.54 -1.92 -19.08
CA LEU A 72 -4.97 -2.11 -18.92
C LEU A 72 -5.63 -2.53 -20.25
N ALA A 73 -5.28 -1.91 -21.37
CA ALA A 73 -5.81 -2.29 -22.67
C ALA A 73 -5.45 -3.73 -23.07
N ARG A 74 -4.23 -4.19 -22.72
CA ARG A 74 -3.75 -5.53 -23.05
C ARG A 74 -4.34 -6.62 -22.15
N TYR A 75 -4.43 -6.39 -20.84
CA TYR A 75 -4.76 -7.44 -19.87
C TYR A 75 -6.14 -7.28 -19.23
N HIS A 76 -6.75 -6.10 -19.31
CA HIS A 76 -8.08 -5.79 -18.76
C HIS A 76 -8.95 -5.01 -19.75
N PRO A 77 -9.14 -5.50 -20.99
CA PRO A 77 -9.80 -4.74 -22.07
C PRO A 77 -11.27 -4.37 -21.80
N SER A 78 -11.92 -5.02 -20.81
CA SER A 78 -13.29 -4.70 -20.39
C SER A 78 -13.38 -3.46 -19.50
N ILE A 79 -12.25 -2.97 -18.97
CA ILE A 79 -12.24 -1.79 -18.09
C ILE A 79 -12.37 -0.52 -18.91
N ALA A 80 -13.47 0.18 -18.72
CA ALA A 80 -13.63 1.53 -19.23
C ALA A 80 -12.67 2.49 -18.49
N LEU A 81 -11.89 3.27 -19.24
CA LEU A 81 -11.07 4.32 -18.67
C LEU A 81 -11.93 5.57 -18.40
N PRO A 82 -11.70 6.30 -17.29
CA PRO A 82 -12.39 7.54 -17.04
C PRO A 82 -12.06 8.57 -18.13
N LYS A 83 -12.99 9.51 -18.35
CA LYS A 83 -12.72 10.67 -19.20
C LYS A 83 -11.57 11.47 -18.59
N ASP A 84 -10.62 11.85 -19.44
CA ASP A 84 -9.52 12.75 -19.09
C ASP A 84 -10.08 14.08 -18.54
N SER A 85 -9.60 14.51 -17.37
CA SER A 85 -10.01 15.77 -16.76
C SER A 85 -9.11 16.95 -17.15
N GLY A 86 -8.03 16.70 -17.89
CA GLY A 86 -6.99 17.67 -18.24
C GLY A 86 -5.99 17.91 -17.11
N GLY A 87 -5.97 17.04 -16.09
CA GLY A 87 -5.04 17.11 -14.97
C GLY A 87 -3.65 16.59 -15.31
N PRO A 88 -2.71 16.65 -14.35
CA PRO A 88 -1.38 16.05 -14.51
C PRO A 88 -1.46 14.55 -14.83
N ASP A 89 -0.58 14.06 -15.70
CA ASP A 89 -0.66 12.67 -16.21
C ASP A 89 -0.61 11.61 -15.11
N LEU A 90 0.14 11.83 -14.02
CA LEU A 90 0.17 10.86 -12.91
C LEU A 90 -1.16 10.81 -12.16
N LEU A 91 -1.86 11.94 -12.06
CA LEU A 91 -3.19 12.01 -11.46
C LEU A 91 -4.21 11.34 -12.37
N GLU A 92 -4.19 11.60 -13.68
CA GLU A 92 -5.04 10.92 -14.66
C GLU A 92 -4.79 9.41 -14.70
N ALA A 93 -3.53 8.99 -14.60
CA ALA A 93 -3.16 7.58 -14.48
C ALA A 93 -3.72 6.96 -13.19
N ALA A 94 -3.64 7.65 -12.06
CA ALA A 94 -4.16 7.16 -10.78
C ALA A 94 -5.68 6.99 -10.80
N ARG A 95 -6.41 7.82 -11.55
CA ARG A 95 -7.88 7.68 -11.76
C ARG A 95 -8.26 6.44 -12.56
N CYS A 96 -7.32 5.84 -13.29
CA CYS A 96 -7.56 4.63 -14.07
C CYS A 96 -7.47 3.33 -13.25
N VAL A 97 -6.95 3.37 -12.02
CA VAL A 97 -6.65 2.15 -11.23
C VAL A 97 -7.03 2.30 -9.76
N GLN A 98 -6.88 1.25 -8.95
CA GLN A 98 -7.19 1.26 -7.51
C GLN A 98 -5.96 1.64 -6.66
N GLU A 99 -4.78 1.58 -7.25
CA GLU A 99 -3.47 1.82 -6.66
C GLU A 99 -3.20 3.32 -6.45
N ASP A 100 -2.57 3.67 -5.34
CA ASP A 100 -1.81 4.92 -5.26
C ASP A 100 -0.55 4.82 -6.12
N LEU A 101 -0.11 5.93 -6.71
CA LEU A 101 1.02 5.99 -7.61
C LEU A 101 2.08 6.96 -7.08
N VAL A 102 3.31 6.47 -6.90
CA VAL A 102 4.44 7.26 -6.38
C VAL A 102 5.62 7.12 -7.32
N LEU A 103 6.17 8.24 -7.76
CA LEU A 103 7.32 8.30 -8.65
C LEU A 103 8.60 8.59 -7.86
N MET A 104 9.57 7.70 -8.00
CA MET A 104 10.86 7.76 -7.34
C MET A 104 11.94 8.05 -8.38
N ARG A 105 12.71 9.13 -8.19
CA ARG A 105 13.78 9.54 -9.10
C ARG A 105 15.13 9.45 -8.41
N LEU A 106 16.12 8.95 -9.13
CA LEU A 106 17.51 8.98 -8.67
C LEU A 106 18.02 10.42 -8.71
N ASP A 107 18.53 10.90 -7.59
CA ASP A 107 19.32 12.12 -7.50
C ASP A 107 20.81 11.75 -7.68
N PRO A 108 21.42 11.99 -8.86
CA PRO A 108 22.79 11.59 -9.14
C PRO A 108 23.82 12.48 -8.44
N ASP A 109 23.42 13.68 -8.00
CA ASP A 109 24.31 14.66 -7.37
C ASP A 109 24.36 14.49 -5.84
N ALA A 110 23.44 13.69 -5.27
CA ALA A 110 23.53 13.28 -3.88
C ALA A 110 24.70 12.31 -3.67
N ASP A 111 25.41 12.42 -2.54
CA ASP A 111 26.43 11.45 -2.11
C ASP A 111 26.05 10.83 -0.75
N PRO A 112 25.77 9.51 -0.67
CA PRO A 112 25.63 8.59 -1.83
C PRO A 112 24.42 8.99 -2.68
N ALA A 113 24.38 8.59 -3.96
CA ALA A 113 23.23 8.85 -4.84
C ALA A 113 21.95 8.29 -4.20
N ARG A 114 20.88 9.09 -4.13
CA ARG A 114 19.64 8.71 -3.40
C ARG A 114 18.40 8.81 -4.27
N TRP A 115 17.56 7.79 -4.18
CA TRP A 115 16.21 7.82 -4.73
C TRP A 115 15.31 8.73 -3.90
N ARG A 116 14.63 9.70 -4.52
CA ARG A 116 13.71 10.64 -3.86
C ARG A 116 12.30 10.52 -4.43
N MET A 117 11.30 10.77 -3.59
CA MET A 117 9.90 10.90 -4.03
C MET A 117 9.69 12.24 -4.74
N VAL A 118 9.48 12.25 -6.05
CA VAL A 118 9.38 13.48 -6.86
C VAL A 118 7.98 13.77 -7.39
N ALA A 119 7.12 12.75 -7.45
CA ALA A 119 5.70 12.94 -7.72
C ALA A 119 4.89 11.84 -7.02
N ALA A 120 3.67 12.14 -6.60
CA ALA A 120 2.78 11.17 -5.98
C ALA A 120 1.31 11.57 -6.15
N SER A 121 0.49 10.56 -6.45
CA SER A 121 -0.95 10.52 -6.24
C SER A 121 -1.21 9.50 -5.11
N LEU A 122 -1.35 10.01 -3.88
CA LEU A 122 -1.47 9.25 -2.64
C LEU A 122 -2.85 9.48 -2.01
N HIS A 123 -3.84 8.72 -2.46
CA HIS A 123 -5.21 8.81 -2.00
C HIS A 123 -5.48 7.90 -0.81
N PHE A 124 -4.79 6.79 -0.65
CA PHE A 124 -5.08 5.78 0.37
C PHE A 124 -3.85 5.49 1.26
N PRO A 125 -3.29 6.50 1.96
CA PRO A 125 -2.16 6.28 2.84
C PRO A 125 -2.54 5.45 4.07
N SER A 126 -1.57 4.64 4.54
CA SER A 126 -1.68 3.90 5.80
C SER A 126 -0.99 4.65 6.94
N SER A 127 -1.63 5.70 7.44
CA SER A 127 -1.14 6.51 8.57
C SER A 127 0.22 7.19 8.32
N TRP A 128 0.33 7.84 7.16
CA TRP A 128 1.40 8.79 6.87
C TRP A 128 0.89 9.90 5.94
N LYS A 129 1.45 11.11 6.07
CA LYS A 129 1.10 12.25 5.21
C LYS A 129 2.07 12.39 4.06
N LEU A 130 1.55 12.61 2.85
CA LEU A 130 2.37 12.88 1.66
C LEU A 130 3.36 14.02 1.93
N ALA A 131 2.89 15.13 2.51
CA ALA A 131 3.71 16.29 2.81
C ALA A 131 4.91 16.02 3.76
N GLU A 132 4.85 14.98 4.60
CA GLU A 132 5.95 14.63 5.52
C GLU A 132 7.06 13.81 4.85
N LYS A 133 6.77 13.26 3.65
CA LYS A 133 7.63 12.31 2.93
C LYS A 133 8.02 12.80 1.53
N PHE A 134 7.26 13.73 0.96
CA PHE A 134 7.52 14.30 -0.36
C PHE A 134 8.89 14.98 -0.45
N SER A 135 9.54 14.86 -1.61
CA SER A 135 10.90 15.35 -1.90
C SER A 135 12.02 14.75 -1.04
N ARG A 136 11.71 13.85 -0.11
CA ARG A 136 12.72 13.24 0.77
C ARG A 136 13.36 11.99 0.14
N PRO A 137 14.62 11.71 0.49
CA PRO A 137 15.31 10.46 0.14
C PRO A 137 14.64 9.19 0.68
N LEU A 138 14.90 8.06 0.01
CA LEU A 138 14.30 6.75 0.31
C LEU A 138 14.51 6.28 1.76
N ASP A 139 15.67 6.53 2.36
CA ASP A 139 15.92 6.16 3.75
C ASP A 139 15.19 7.09 4.74
N GLU A 140 15.10 8.37 4.39
CA GLU A 140 14.40 9.39 5.16
C GLU A 140 12.87 9.24 5.12
N ILE A 141 12.30 8.77 4.01
CA ILE A 141 10.86 8.45 3.99
C ILE A 141 10.53 7.27 4.92
N HIS A 142 11.51 6.42 5.26
CA HIS A 142 11.34 5.28 6.15
C HIS A 142 11.90 5.51 7.57
N ASP A 143 12.30 6.73 7.92
CA ASP A 143 12.87 7.10 9.23
C ASP A 143 12.09 6.59 10.45
N ASN A 144 10.76 6.66 10.38
CA ASN A 144 9.86 6.27 11.46
C ASN A 144 9.52 4.76 11.47
N VAL A 145 10.05 3.97 10.54
CA VAL A 145 9.80 2.52 10.44
C VAL A 145 10.89 1.76 11.21
N PRO A 146 10.53 0.93 12.23
CA PRO A 146 11.49 0.20 13.04
C PRO A 146 12.51 -0.59 12.20
N GLY A 147 13.79 -0.20 12.29
CA GLY A 147 14.89 -0.87 11.60
C GLY A 147 15.10 -0.47 10.13
N PHE A 148 14.37 0.53 9.60
CA PHE A 148 14.47 0.97 8.19
C PHE A 148 14.92 2.41 8.00
N GLY A 149 15.14 3.16 9.07
CA GLY A 149 15.65 4.54 8.98
C GLY A 149 17.11 4.63 8.49
N PRO A 150 17.63 5.86 8.32
CA PRO A 150 18.98 6.10 7.84
C PRO A 150 20.05 5.30 8.60
N LYS A 151 21.08 4.84 7.88
CA LYS A 151 22.22 4.05 8.40
C LYS A 151 21.87 2.64 8.94
N THR A 152 20.62 2.20 8.81
CA THR A 152 20.24 0.82 9.15
C THR A 152 20.60 -0.17 8.04
N ARG A 153 20.71 -1.45 8.38
CA ARG A 153 20.92 -2.54 7.41
C ARG A 153 19.80 -2.58 6.36
N ASN A 154 18.55 -2.38 6.76
CA ASN A 154 17.42 -2.43 5.82
C ASN A 154 17.39 -1.21 4.91
N ALA A 155 17.78 -0.02 5.37
CA ALA A 155 17.97 1.14 4.49
C ALA A 155 18.99 0.86 3.38
N GLY A 156 20.14 0.29 3.74
CA GLY A 156 21.14 -0.11 2.74
C GLY A 156 20.65 -1.22 1.80
N LEU A 157 19.80 -2.14 2.26
CA LEU A 157 19.20 -3.16 1.39
C LEU A 157 18.20 -2.55 0.40
N MET A 158 17.33 -1.64 0.86
CA MET A 158 16.38 -0.92 0.00
C MET A 158 17.10 -0.10 -1.07
N ALA A 159 18.16 0.62 -0.71
CA ALA A 159 18.96 1.37 -1.68
C ALA A 159 19.50 0.47 -2.80
N ARG A 160 20.14 -0.66 -2.44
CA ARG A 160 20.66 -1.63 -3.43
C ARG A 160 19.57 -2.21 -4.32
N ILE A 161 18.37 -2.44 -3.79
CA ILE A 161 17.22 -2.90 -4.58
C ILE A 161 16.85 -1.87 -5.63
N PHE A 162 16.72 -0.59 -5.24
CA PHE A 162 16.36 0.47 -6.17
C PHE A 162 17.46 0.69 -7.22
N ASP A 163 18.73 0.72 -6.81
CA ASP A 163 19.87 0.87 -7.72
C ASP A 163 19.96 -0.28 -8.73
N GLY A 164 19.69 -1.50 -8.28
CA GLY A 164 19.77 -2.72 -9.08
C GLY A 164 18.52 -3.06 -9.87
N LEU A 165 17.40 -2.34 -9.69
CA LEU A 165 16.14 -2.65 -10.35
C LEU A 165 16.28 -2.46 -11.87
N LYS A 166 15.90 -3.49 -12.63
CA LYS A 166 15.92 -3.48 -14.10
C LYS A 166 14.52 -3.31 -14.67
N VAL A 167 14.43 -2.73 -15.87
CA VAL A 167 13.14 -2.47 -16.56
C VAL A 167 12.35 -3.77 -16.75
N GLU A 168 13.03 -4.82 -17.15
CA GLU A 168 12.51 -6.16 -17.42
C GLU A 168 12.32 -7.03 -16.17
N GLN A 169 12.70 -6.54 -14.98
CA GLN A 169 12.57 -7.26 -13.71
C GLN A 169 11.81 -6.43 -12.66
N PRO A 170 10.54 -6.06 -12.92
CA PRO A 170 9.73 -5.44 -11.89
C PRO A 170 9.49 -6.42 -10.75
N VAL A 171 9.27 -5.88 -9.55
CA VAL A 171 9.09 -6.67 -8.33
C VAL A 171 7.84 -6.25 -7.61
N GLN A 172 7.34 -7.14 -6.77
CA GLN A 172 6.21 -6.88 -5.89
C GLN A 172 6.47 -7.45 -4.49
N ARG A 173 5.71 -6.95 -3.54
CA ARG A 173 5.64 -7.47 -2.17
C ARG A 173 4.30 -7.16 -1.54
N MET A 174 4.02 -7.82 -0.43
CA MET A 174 2.87 -7.50 0.39
C MET A 174 3.33 -6.85 1.70
N ASN A 175 2.51 -5.93 2.19
CA ASN A 175 2.59 -5.39 3.53
C ASN A 175 1.16 -5.39 4.08
N TRP A 176 0.98 -5.47 5.39
CA TRP A 176 -0.36 -5.46 5.94
C TRP A 176 -0.39 -4.84 7.33
N THR A 177 -1.58 -4.45 7.77
CA THR A 177 -1.83 -3.92 9.09
C THR A 177 -3.32 -4.09 9.42
N LEU A 178 -3.68 -3.87 10.68
CA LEU A 178 -5.07 -3.90 11.12
C LEU A 178 -5.59 -2.47 11.29
N TYR A 179 -6.85 -2.24 10.94
CA TYR A 179 -7.55 -0.97 11.12
C TYR A 179 -8.92 -1.22 11.76
N PRO A 180 -9.43 -0.27 12.57
CA PRO A 180 -10.75 -0.36 13.16
C PRO A 180 -11.90 -0.21 12.15
N THR A 181 -11.64 0.43 11.00
CA THR A 181 -12.67 0.77 10.01
C THR A 181 -12.24 0.37 8.60
N PRO A 182 -13.17 0.26 7.64
CA PRO A 182 -12.83 -0.02 6.25
C PRO A 182 -12.43 1.22 5.46
N VAL A 183 -12.20 2.37 6.13
CA VAL A 183 -11.90 3.63 5.46
C VAL A 183 -10.61 3.50 4.65
N LEU A 184 -10.59 4.08 3.45
CA LEU A 184 -9.42 3.99 2.57
C LEU A 184 -8.35 5.04 2.90
N HIS A 185 -8.78 6.25 3.28
CA HIS A 185 -7.92 7.42 3.46
C HIS A 185 -7.55 7.66 4.94
N HIS A 186 -6.33 7.29 5.34
CA HIS A 186 -5.81 7.54 6.71
C HIS A 186 -4.57 8.45 6.68
N PRO A 187 -4.70 9.77 6.42
CA PRO A 187 -3.60 10.71 6.25
C PRO A 187 -3.03 11.21 7.59
N TYR A 188 -2.79 10.33 8.55
CA TYR A 188 -2.27 10.72 9.87
C TYR A 188 -0.76 10.92 9.85
N SER A 189 -0.25 11.75 10.77
CA SER A 189 1.18 12.01 10.85
C SER A 189 1.95 10.73 11.21
N ALA A 190 3.02 10.44 10.47
CA ALA A 190 3.92 9.36 10.83
C ALA A 190 4.81 9.74 12.02
N ARG A 191 4.91 11.04 12.34
CA ARG A 191 5.74 11.62 13.42
C ARG A 191 4.96 11.75 14.72
N ASP A 192 3.66 12.01 14.64
CA ASP A 192 2.74 12.01 15.78
C ASP A 192 1.71 10.89 15.65
N ARG A 193 2.18 9.65 15.83
CA ARG A 193 1.30 8.48 15.79
C ARG A 193 0.36 8.42 17.00
N GLY A 194 0.62 9.18 18.08
CA GLY A 194 -0.23 9.19 19.27
C GLY A 194 -1.56 9.89 19.01
N ALA A 195 -1.55 10.88 18.11
CA ALA A 195 -2.75 11.61 17.68
C ALA A 195 -3.61 10.86 16.65
N ASN A 196 -3.23 9.65 16.22
CA ASN A 196 -4.05 8.86 15.30
C ASN A 196 -5.24 8.24 16.05
N PRO A 197 -6.49 8.68 15.78
CA PRO A 197 -7.67 8.17 16.48
C PRO A 197 -7.91 6.68 16.21
N ASP A 198 -7.45 6.15 15.08
CA ASP A 198 -7.67 4.77 14.66
C ASP A 198 -6.71 3.77 15.34
N ARG A 199 -5.76 4.26 16.15
CA ARG A 199 -4.67 3.44 16.70
C ARG A 199 -5.08 2.54 17.89
N HIS A 200 -6.31 2.63 18.40
CA HIS A 200 -6.62 2.13 19.75
C HIS A 200 -7.88 1.29 19.92
N SER A 201 -8.62 0.98 18.85
CA SER A 201 -9.91 0.29 18.93
C SER A 201 -9.95 -0.92 18.00
N LEU A 202 -9.22 -1.99 18.33
CA LEU A 202 -9.28 -3.24 17.55
C LEU A 202 -10.10 -4.31 18.26
N ASP A 203 -11.02 -4.92 17.52
CA ASP A 203 -11.99 -5.92 17.93
C ASP A 203 -12.35 -6.86 16.75
N ALA A 204 -13.42 -7.65 16.88
CA ALA A 204 -13.87 -8.59 15.84
C ALA A 204 -14.44 -7.92 14.58
N GLU A 205 -14.87 -6.65 14.67
CA GLU A 205 -15.37 -5.87 13.55
C GLU A 205 -14.25 -5.16 12.78
N SER A 206 -13.03 -5.22 13.30
CA SER A 206 -11.85 -4.63 12.66
C SER A 206 -11.53 -5.28 11.31
N PHE A 207 -10.71 -4.56 10.55
CA PHE A 207 -10.37 -4.87 9.17
C PHE A 207 -8.88 -5.17 9.04
N ILE A 208 -8.57 -6.14 8.19
CA ILE A 208 -7.20 -6.32 7.70
C ILE A 208 -7.02 -5.48 6.45
N ARG A 209 -6.01 -4.62 6.47
CA ARG A 209 -5.60 -3.78 5.34
C ARG A 209 -4.30 -4.33 4.77
N VAL A 210 -4.35 -4.86 3.55
CA VAL A 210 -3.18 -5.39 2.83
C VAL A 210 -2.79 -4.41 1.72
N GLU A 211 -1.53 -3.99 1.73
CA GLU A 211 -0.90 -3.21 0.68
C GLU A 211 -0.16 -4.16 -0.26
N ARG A 212 -0.64 -4.29 -1.49
CA ARG A 212 0.16 -4.87 -2.56
C ARG A 212 0.99 -3.76 -3.19
N GLN A 213 2.30 -3.91 -3.03
CA GLN A 213 3.29 -2.92 -3.39
C GLN A 213 4.07 -3.40 -4.61
N THR A 214 4.14 -2.61 -5.68
CA THR A 214 4.97 -2.94 -6.85
C THR A 214 6.02 -1.88 -7.11
N LEU A 215 7.19 -2.30 -7.58
CA LEU A 215 8.26 -1.43 -8.05
C LEU A 215 8.59 -1.80 -9.50
N ARG A 216 8.43 -0.83 -10.40
CA ARG A 216 8.79 -0.98 -11.82
C ARG A 216 9.66 0.19 -12.25
N LYS A 217 10.86 -0.11 -12.74
CA LYS A 217 11.71 0.87 -13.42
C LYS A 217 11.12 1.21 -14.78
N LEU A 218 11.02 2.51 -15.06
CA LEU A 218 10.44 3.05 -16.28
C LEU A 218 11.49 3.05 -17.41
N PRO A 219 11.16 2.53 -18.61
CA PRO A 219 12.11 2.36 -19.71
C PRO A 219 12.68 3.66 -20.29
N LEU A 220 11.93 4.76 -20.30
CA LEU A 220 12.32 6.02 -20.94
C LEU A 220 12.95 6.98 -19.94
N SER A 221 12.28 7.26 -18.81
CA SER A 221 12.78 8.20 -17.80
C SER A 221 13.84 7.60 -16.88
N GLY A 222 13.86 6.27 -16.70
CA GLY A 222 14.71 5.60 -15.71
C GLY A 222 14.24 5.77 -14.26
N ASP A 223 13.17 6.54 -14.02
CA ASP A 223 12.49 6.64 -12.72
C ASP A 223 11.88 5.29 -12.33
N ILE A 224 11.52 5.13 -11.06
CA ILE A 224 10.82 3.95 -10.55
C ILE A 224 9.40 4.34 -10.15
N LEU A 225 8.41 3.67 -10.76
CA LEU A 225 7.03 3.74 -10.30
C LEU A 225 6.84 2.75 -9.16
N PHE A 226 6.45 3.27 -8.01
CA PHE A 226 5.96 2.55 -6.86
C PHE A 226 4.43 2.61 -6.82
N THR A 227 3.76 1.46 -6.95
CA THR A 227 2.30 1.38 -6.84
C THR A 227 1.88 0.73 -5.53
N ILE A 228 0.77 1.19 -4.95
CA ILE A 228 0.26 0.70 -3.67
C ILE A 228 -1.24 0.41 -3.81
N ARG A 229 -1.60 -0.86 -4.04
CA ARG A 229 -3.00 -1.31 -4.04
C ARG A 229 -3.42 -1.64 -2.61
N ILE A 230 -4.51 -1.04 -2.15
CA ILE A 230 -5.04 -1.25 -0.80
C ILE A 230 -6.21 -2.22 -0.83
N TYR A 231 -6.01 -3.44 -0.37
CA TYR A 231 -7.07 -4.38 -0.07
C TYR A 231 -7.56 -4.22 1.37
N ILE A 232 -8.87 -4.28 1.56
CA ILE A 232 -9.50 -4.17 2.88
C ILE A 232 -10.59 -5.24 2.97
N ASP A 233 -10.49 -6.10 3.97
CA ASP A 233 -11.55 -7.04 4.30
C ASP A 233 -11.73 -7.09 5.84
N PRO A 234 -12.93 -7.41 6.33
CA PRO A 234 -13.13 -7.69 7.75
C PRO A 234 -12.19 -8.80 8.21
N ILE A 235 -11.58 -8.68 9.39
CA ILE A 235 -10.74 -9.75 9.95
C ILE A 235 -11.54 -11.05 10.10
N ALA A 236 -12.84 -10.94 10.42
CA ALA A 236 -13.74 -12.09 10.48
C ALA A 236 -13.82 -12.92 9.19
N ALA A 237 -13.56 -12.31 8.02
CA ALA A 237 -13.53 -13.03 6.74
C ALA A 237 -12.39 -14.05 6.66
N LEU A 238 -11.33 -13.89 7.47
CA LEU A 238 -10.19 -14.81 7.54
C LEU A 238 -10.56 -16.17 8.17
N SER A 239 -11.70 -16.29 8.86
CA SER A 239 -12.22 -17.58 9.33
C SER A 239 -12.43 -18.59 8.19
N ARG A 240 -12.63 -18.11 6.95
CA ARG A 240 -12.77 -18.92 5.74
C ARG A 240 -11.42 -19.42 5.20
N TYR A 241 -10.31 -18.92 5.73
CA TYR A 241 -8.95 -19.17 5.25
C TYR A 241 -8.03 -19.56 6.44
N PRO A 242 -8.16 -20.80 6.99
CA PRO A 242 -7.45 -21.20 8.21
C PRO A 242 -5.93 -21.03 8.15
N GLU A 243 -5.31 -21.35 7.01
CA GLU A 243 -3.86 -21.17 6.80
C GLU A 243 -3.44 -19.70 6.85
N THR A 244 -4.25 -18.82 6.25
CA THR A 244 -4.03 -17.37 6.31
C THR A 244 -4.20 -16.85 7.73
N LEU A 245 -5.23 -17.30 8.45
CA LEU A 245 -5.46 -16.90 9.85
C LEU A 245 -4.28 -17.35 10.75
N ALA A 246 -3.76 -18.57 10.56
CA ALA A 246 -2.60 -19.08 11.27
C ALA A 246 -1.31 -18.30 10.93
N ALA A 247 -1.14 -17.89 9.67
CA ALA A 247 -0.03 -17.03 9.25
C ALA A 247 -0.12 -15.63 9.88
N LEU A 248 -1.32 -15.04 9.94
CA LEU A 248 -1.56 -13.76 10.62
C LEU A 248 -1.16 -13.86 12.10
N LYS A 249 -1.64 -14.88 12.80
CA LYS A 249 -1.33 -15.16 14.21
C LYS A 249 0.17 -15.26 14.45
N THR A 250 0.84 -16.08 13.63
CA THR A 250 2.30 -16.29 13.69
C THR A 250 3.07 -14.98 13.48
N ASN A 251 2.68 -14.20 12.46
CA ASN A 251 3.32 -12.91 12.17
C ASN A 251 3.11 -11.89 13.28
N LEU A 252 1.93 -11.84 13.91
CA LEU A 252 1.66 -10.96 15.05
C LEU A 252 2.50 -11.33 16.27
N GLN A 253 2.59 -12.62 16.60
CA GLN A 253 3.40 -13.12 17.71
C GLN A 253 4.89 -12.80 17.52
N ALA A 254 5.38 -12.82 16.27
CA ALA A 254 6.77 -12.51 15.92
C ALA A 254 7.13 -11.02 16.05
N LEU A 255 6.17 -10.12 16.20
CA LEU A 255 6.45 -8.68 16.31
C LEU A 255 7.17 -8.35 17.63
N THR A 256 8.26 -7.60 17.53
CA THR A 256 8.94 -6.98 18.67
C THR A 256 8.08 -5.89 19.32
N PRO A 257 8.35 -5.47 20.57
CA PRO A 257 7.59 -4.39 21.21
C PRO A 257 7.57 -3.08 20.41
N ALA A 258 8.68 -2.72 19.75
CA ALA A 258 8.76 -1.52 18.92
C ALA A 258 7.91 -1.63 17.65
N GLU A 259 7.86 -2.81 17.03
CA GLU A 259 7.03 -3.07 15.85
C GLU A 259 5.54 -3.12 16.19
N ARG A 260 5.19 -3.72 17.34
CA ARG A 260 3.83 -3.67 17.88
C ARG A 260 3.39 -2.24 18.13
N ASP A 261 4.24 -1.40 18.73
CA ASP A 261 3.95 0.01 18.92
C ASP A 261 3.76 0.71 17.57
N TYR A 262 4.68 0.52 16.62
CA TYR A 262 4.59 1.11 15.29
C TYR A 262 3.27 0.78 14.57
N LYS A 263 2.81 -0.48 14.66
CA LYS A 263 1.53 -0.96 14.08
C LYS A 263 0.30 -0.57 14.91
N GLY A 264 0.45 0.16 16.02
CA GLY A 264 -0.66 0.56 16.88
C GLY A 264 -1.16 -0.54 17.83
N LEU A 265 -0.48 -1.67 17.89
CA LEU A 265 -0.93 -2.85 18.62
C LEU A 265 -0.51 -2.86 20.09
N ARG A 266 0.33 -1.91 20.57
CA ARG A 266 0.91 -1.98 21.92
C ARG A 266 -0.11 -2.21 23.04
N LYS A 267 -1.27 -1.54 22.99
CA LYS A 267 -2.35 -1.70 23.99
C LYS A 267 -3.42 -2.70 23.57
N ALA A 268 -3.54 -2.96 22.27
CA ALA A 268 -4.60 -3.80 21.68
C ALA A 268 -4.14 -5.23 21.38
N PHE A 269 -2.87 -5.56 21.58
CA PHE A 269 -2.28 -6.84 21.15
C PHE A 269 -3.04 -8.04 21.67
N ASP A 270 -3.29 -8.10 22.99
CA ASP A 270 -3.97 -9.24 23.60
C ASP A 270 -5.44 -9.33 23.15
N SER A 271 -6.12 -8.19 22.96
CA SER A 271 -7.48 -8.14 22.40
C SER A 271 -7.52 -8.69 20.97
N VAL A 272 -6.61 -8.23 20.12
CA VAL A 272 -6.49 -8.69 18.72
C VAL A 272 -6.17 -10.18 18.67
N MET A 273 -5.26 -10.66 19.51
CA MET A 273 -4.95 -12.09 19.59
C MET A 273 -6.17 -12.90 20.00
N SER A 274 -6.94 -12.43 21.00
CA SER A 274 -8.18 -13.09 21.42
C SER A 274 -9.22 -13.14 20.31
N VAL A 275 -9.37 -12.07 19.50
CA VAL A 275 -10.24 -12.06 18.32
C VAL A 275 -9.80 -13.12 17.32
N ILE A 276 -8.51 -13.18 16.99
CA ILE A 276 -7.96 -14.13 16.02
C ILE A 276 -8.15 -15.57 16.50
N GLU A 277 -7.87 -15.85 17.77
CA GLU A 277 -8.07 -17.17 18.38
C GLU A 277 -9.55 -17.59 18.39
N GLY A 278 -10.46 -16.63 18.60
CA GLY A 278 -11.90 -16.87 18.51
C GLY A 278 -12.36 -17.28 17.11
N LEU A 279 -11.69 -16.78 16.06
CA LEU A 279 -11.97 -17.14 14.66
C LEU A 279 -11.42 -18.53 14.26
N GLU A 280 -10.48 -19.08 15.02
CA GLU A 280 -9.94 -20.44 14.80
C GLU A 280 -10.90 -21.54 15.31
N ALA A 281 -11.86 -21.20 16.19
CA ALA A 281 -12.75 -22.17 16.79
C ALA A 281 -13.76 -22.75 15.76
N PRO A 282 -13.91 -24.08 15.67
CA PRO A 282 -14.84 -24.69 14.71
C PRO A 282 -16.29 -24.43 15.14
N GLY A 283 -16.99 -23.53 14.46
CA GLY A 283 -18.46 -23.41 14.60
C GLY A 283 -19.09 -22.03 14.73
N GLY A 284 -18.42 -20.92 14.43
CA GLY A 284 -19.06 -19.60 14.32
C GLY A 284 -19.90 -19.41 13.05
N GLY A 285 -20.65 -20.43 12.64
CA GLY A 285 -21.58 -20.36 11.53
C GLY A 285 -22.86 -19.66 11.96
N ALA A 286 -23.32 -18.70 11.16
CA ALA A 286 -24.69 -18.21 11.19
C ALA A 286 -25.67 -19.40 11.27
N GLY A 287 -26.38 -19.51 12.39
CA GLY A 287 -27.47 -20.47 12.59
C GLY A 287 -28.80 -19.77 12.37
N ASP A 288 -29.39 -20.06 11.20
CA ASP A 288 -30.81 -20.03 10.83
C ASP A 288 -31.74 -18.99 11.46
N ALA A 289 -32.06 -17.96 10.66
CA ALA A 289 -33.39 -17.39 10.68
C ALA A 289 -34.35 -18.38 10.00
N ALA A 290 -34.99 -19.22 10.82
CA ALA A 290 -36.23 -19.87 10.42
C ALA A 290 -37.32 -18.81 10.37
N GLU A 291 -37.82 -18.49 9.16
CA GLU A 291 -39.12 -17.84 9.02
C GLU A 291 -40.24 -18.90 9.02
N PRO A 292 -41.39 -18.58 9.66
CA PRO A 292 -42.54 -19.47 9.79
C PRO A 292 -43.38 -19.61 8.50
#